data_AF-A0A2V9M757-F1
#
_entry.id   AF-A0A2V9M757-F1
#
_cell.length_a   1.000
_cell.length_b   1.000
_cell.length_c   1.000
_cell.angle_alpha   90.00
_cell.angle_beta   90.00
_cell.angle_gamma   90.00
#
_symmetry.space_group_name_H-M   'P 1'
#
loop_
_entity.id
_entity.type
_entity.pdbx_description
1 polymer ?
#
loop_
_entity_poly.entity_id
_entity_poly.type
_entity_poly.pdbx_seq_one_letter_code
_entity_poly.pdbx_strand_id
1 'polypeptide(L)' 'MGHEQPPFLTQEKLDRKLTIVIFEELEKADRAFYDLLLQILERGELKTGRAVDLTFRNCFIMMTSNVC' A
#
# COMPACT_ATOMS: atom_id res chain seq x y z
N MET A 1 0.80 -7.60 21.86
CA MET A 1 -0.63 -7.97 21.73
C MET A 1 -1.00 -7.74 20.27
N GLY A 2 -0.98 -8.80 19.47
CA GLY A 2 -0.94 -8.70 18.00
C GLY A 2 -1.84 -9.72 17.33
N HIS A 3 -3.09 -9.80 17.76
CA HIS A 3 -4.10 -10.61 17.11
C HIS A 3 -5.36 -9.77 16.90
N GLU A 4 -5.92 -9.88 15.68
CA GLU A 4 -7.29 -9.56 15.29
C GLU A 4 -7.63 -8.16 14.74
N GLN A 5 -6.67 -7.28 14.43
CA GLN A 5 -7.01 -6.16 13.54
C GLN A 5 -7.03 -6.62 12.08
N PRO A 6 -8.16 -6.41 11.36
CA PRO A 6 -8.22 -6.72 9.95
C PRO A 6 -7.18 -5.88 9.20
N PRO A 7 -6.59 -6.42 8.12
CA PRO A 7 -5.63 -5.67 7.32
C PRO A 7 -6.26 -4.37 6.84
N PHE A 8 -5.51 -3.28 6.99
CA PHE A 8 -5.99 -1.95 6.60
C PHE A 8 -6.32 -1.88 5.10
N LEU A 9 -5.46 -2.49 4.27
CA LEU A 9 -5.65 -2.66 2.83
C LEU A 9 -6.22 -4.03 2.53
N THR A 10 -7.31 -4.06 1.76
CA THR A 10 -7.93 -5.26 1.21
C THR A 10 -8.28 -5.02 -0.25
N GLN A 11 -8.37 -6.09 -1.04
CA GLN A 11 -8.75 -5.94 -2.45
C GLN A 11 -10.14 -5.30 -2.61
N GLU A 12 -11.07 -5.65 -1.72
CA GLU A 12 -12.41 -5.06 -1.66
C GLU A 12 -12.37 -3.52 -1.52
N LYS A 13 -11.41 -2.98 -0.76
CA LYS A 13 -11.24 -1.53 -0.63
C LYS A 13 -10.62 -0.90 -1.87
N LEU A 14 -9.70 -1.61 -2.53
CA LEU A 14 -8.97 -1.13 -3.71
C LEU A 14 -9.83 -1.15 -4.98
N ASP A 15 -10.75 -2.12 -5.11
CA ASP A 15 -11.63 -2.29 -6.28
C ASP A 15 -12.82 -1.31 -6.33
N ARG A 16 -12.92 -0.39 -5.38
CA ARG A 16 -13.93 0.68 -5.41
C ARG A 16 -13.69 1.62 -6.61
N LYS A 17 -14.73 2.30 -7.06
CA LYS A 17 -14.62 3.29 -8.15
C LYS A 17 -13.66 4.40 -7.72
N LEU A 18 -12.48 4.44 -8.34
CA LEU A 18 -11.39 5.38 -8.12
C LEU A 18 -10.98 5.47 -6.65
N THR A 19 -10.02 4.63 -6.27
CA THR A 19 -9.48 4.60 -4.91
C THR A 19 -8.24 5.49 -4.84
N ILE A 20 -8.13 6.35 -3.82
CA ILE A 20 -6.90 7.10 -3.54
C ILE A 20 -6.24 6.48 -2.31
N VAL A 21 -4.99 6.07 -2.46
CA VAL A 21 -4.15 5.57 -1.36
C VAL A 21 -3.12 6.63 -1.05
N ILE A 22 -3.15 7.15 0.18
CA ILE A 22 -2.25 8.21 0.64
C ILE A 22 -1.25 7.61 1.62
N PHE A 23 0.04 7.77 1.33
CA PHE A 23 1.13 7.48 2.26
C PHE A 23 1.68 8.80 2.81
N GLU A 24 1.50 9.03 4.10
CA GLU A 24 1.96 10.24 4.79
C GLU A 24 3.27 9.98 5.54
N GLU A 25 4.06 11.04 5.75
CA GLU A 25 5.34 11.00 6.49
C GLU A 25 6.33 9.96 5.93
N LEU A 26 6.48 9.91 4.60
CA LEU A 26 7.31 8.92 3.92
C LEU A 26 8.75 8.89 4.44
N GLU A 27 9.26 10.00 4.97
CA GLU A 27 10.60 10.10 5.55
C GLU A 27 10.85 9.23 6.79
N LYS A 28 9.78 8.82 7.48
CA LYS A 28 9.85 7.95 8.66
C LYS A 28 9.75 6.47 8.29
N ALA A 29 9.48 6.15 7.03
CA ALA A 29 9.31 4.78 6.58
C ALA A 29 10.64 4.01 6.64
N ASP A 30 10.55 2.72 6.97
CA ASP A 30 11.71 1.84 6.98
C ASP A 30 12.04 1.32 5.57
N ARG A 31 13.17 0.61 5.46
CA ARG A 31 13.61 0.06 4.17
C ARG A 31 12.61 -0.94 3.57
N ALA A 32 11.98 -1.75 4.41
CA ALA A 32 11.03 -2.76 3.96
C ALA A 32 9.80 -2.11 3.31
N PHE A 33 9.34 -0.98 3.83
CA PHE A 33 8.28 -0.19 3.19
C PHE A 33 8.65 0.22 1.77
N TYR A 34 9.85 0.76 1.55
CA TYR A 34 10.29 1.18 0.22
C TYR A 34 10.40 0.02 -0.77
N ASP A 35 10.86 -1.15 -0.32
CA ASP A 35 10.93 -2.33 -1.19
C ASP A 35 9.52 -2.80 -1.62
N LEU A 36 8.53 -2.73 -0.72
CA LEU A 36 7.12 -3.00 -1.04
C LEU A 36 6.52 -1.91 -1.94
N LEU A 37 6.84 -0.64 -1.70
CA LEU A 37 6.39 0.47 -2.53
C LEU A 37 6.93 0.34 -3.95
N LEU A 38 8.21 0.02 -4.12
CA LEU A 38 8.81 -0.25 -5.43
C LEU A 38 8.08 -1.38 -6.14
N GLN A 39 7.74 -2.44 -5.43
CA GLN A 39 6.95 -3.53 -5.99
C GLN A 39 5.60 -3.05 -6.53
N ILE A 40 4.89 -2.19 -5.78
CA ILE A 40 3.61 -1.61 -6.19
C ILE A 40 3.79 -0.71 -7.42
N LEU A 41 4.81 0.16 -7.42
CA LEU A 41 5.06 1.10 -8.52
C LEU A 41 5.49 0.42 -9.81
N GLU A 42 6.27 -0.67 -9.72
CA GLU A 42 6.74 -1.42 -10.89
C GLU A 42 5.68 -2.37 -11.46
N ARG A 43 4.96 -3.08 -10.59
CA ARG A 43 4.08 -4.20 -11.00
C ARG A 43 2.60 -3.88 -10.87
N GLY A 44 2.24 -2.81 -10.17
CA GLY A 44 0.86 -2.52 -9.80
C GLY A 44 0.28 -3.52 -8.80
N GLU A 45 1.11 -4.34 -8.15
CA GLU A 45 0.67 -5.46 -7.31
C GLU A 45 1.55 -5.60 -6.05
N LEU A 46 0.93 -5.90 -4.91
CA LEU A 46 1.59 -6.18 -3.64
C LEU A 46 1.41 -7.66 -3.28
N LYS A 47 2.53 -8.37 -3.14
CA LYS A 47 2.57 -9.77 -2.73
C LYS A 47 2.54 -9.80 -1.21
N THR A 48 1.44 -10.27 -0.63
CA THR A 48 1.24 -10.14 0.83
C THR A 48 1.83 -11.31 1.62
N GLY A 49 2.31 -12.35 0.93
CA GLY A 49 2.72 -13.62 1.55
C GLY A 49 1.55 -14.41 2.16
N ARG A 50 0.31 -13.95 1.96
CA ARG A 50 -0.94 -14.61 2.38
C ARG A 50 -1.65 -15.21 1.17
N ALA A 51 -2.86 -15.73 1.38
CA ALA A 51 -3.69 -16.33 0.33
C ALA A 51 -4.14 -15.36 -0.77
N VAL A 52 -4.08 -14.05 -0.52
CA VAL A 52 -4.57 -13.01 -1.43
C VAL A 52 -3.51 -11.94 -1.63
N ASP A 53 -3.11 -11.75 -2.88
CA ASP A 53 -2.32 -10.62 -3.32
C ASP A 53 -3.22 -9.42 -3.61
N LEU A 54 -2.65 -8.21 -3.55
CA LEU A 54 -3.40 -6.98 -3.81
C LEU A 54 -2.99 -6.38 -5.15
N THR A 55 -3.95 -5.87 -5.92
CA THR A 55 -3.74 -5.12 -7.16
C THR A 55 -4.19 -3.67 -7.00
N PHE A 56 -3.34 -2.75 -7.48
CA PHE A 56 -3.49 -1.30 -7.40
C PHE A 56 -3.90 -0.68 -8.75
N ARG A 57 -4.35 -1.49 -9.72
CA ARG A 57 -4.68 -1.05 -11.09
C ARG A 57 -5.71 0.09 -11.18
N ASN A 58 -6.63 0.17 -10.22
CA ASN A 58 -7.67 1.21 -10.14
C ASN A 58 -7.42 2.20 -8.99
N CYS A 59 -6.17 2.36 -8.58
CA CYS A 59 -5.77 3.22 -7.47
C CYS A 59 -4.88 4.37 -7.93
N PHE A 60 -5.14 5.57 -7.43
CA PHE A 60 -4.21 6.68 -7.46
C PHE A 60 -3.39 6.66 -6.17
N ILE A 61 -2.07 6.56 -6.29
CA ILE A 61 -1.17 6.58 -5.14
C ILE A 61 -0.66 8.01 -4.98
N MET A 62 -0.89 8.59 -3.80
CA MET A 62 -0.37 9.89 -3.39
C MET A 62 0.57 9.70 -2.21
N MET A 63 1.68 10.42 -2.23
CA MET A 63 2.68 10.35 -1.17
C MET A 63 3.03 11.77 -0.72
N THR A 64 3.17 11.95 0.59
CA THR A 64 3.66 13.19 1.18
C THR A 64 4.89 12.88 2.02
N SER A 65 5.80 13.86 2.06
CA SER A 65 7.01 13.81 2.87
C SER A 65 7.22 15.20 3.45
N ASN A 66 7.61 15.28 4.71
CA ASN A 66 8.00 16.55 5.33
C ASN A 66 9.48 16.87 5.12
N VAL A 67 10.21 16.03 4.37
CA VAL A 67 11.59 16.31 3.98
C VAL A 67 11.59 17.26 2.79
N CYS A 68 12.17 18.42 3.01
CA CYS A 68 12.42 19.45 2.00
C CYS A 68 13.71 19.16 1.22
#